data_AF-A0A7K2NWV9-F1
#
_entry.id   AF-A0A7K2NWV9-F1
#
_cell.length_a   1.000
_cell.length_b   1.000
_cell.length_c   1.000
_cell.angle_alpha   90.00
_cell.angle_beta   90.00
_cell.angle_gamma   90.00
#
_symmetry.space_group_name_H-M   'P 1'
#
loop_
_entity.id
_entity.type
_entity.pdbx_description
1 polymer ?
#
loop_
_entity_poly.entity_id
_entity_poly.type
_entity_poly.pdbx_seq_one_letter_code
_entity_poly.pdbx_strand_id
1 'polypeptide(L)'
;AGTDHKEEAWKWVKYLASADCQDRVAAHGVVFPALRSSTEKALAAHEADGDDVRAFTDAVGTKGVAFQLPVTEHGTEISPLVQDAIQSAILGQEDAADALESVNGKVNDLFD
;
A
#
# COMPACT_ATOMS: atom_id res chain seq x y z
N ALA A 1 16.30 -7.10 19.06
CA ALA A 1 15.60 -5.85 19.42
C ALA A 1 14.09 -6.12 19.47
N GLY A 2 13.38 -5.49 20.40
CA GLY A 2 11.95 -5.63 20.64
C GLY A 2 11.55 -4.80 21.85
N THR A 3 10.25 -4.60 22.06
CA THR A 3 9.75 -3.91 23.28
C THR A 3 9.87 -4.81 24.51
N ASP A 4 10.16 -4.22 25.66
CA ASP A 4 10.08 -4.88 26.98
C ASP A 4 8.61 -4.97 27.49
N HIS A 5 7.68 -4.28 26.81
CA HIS A 5 6.25 -4.19 27.17
C HIS A 5 5.37 -4.81 26.08
N LYS A 6 5.48 -6.12 25.88
CA LYS A 6 4.83 -6.82 24.76
C LYS A 6 3.31 -6.84 24.92
N GLU A 7 2.82 -7.04 26.13
CA GLU A 7 1.40 -7.12 26.45
C GLU A 7 0.72 -5.77 26.27
N GLU A 8 1.34 -4.68 26.73
CA GLU A 8 0.86 -3.32 26.54
C GLU A 8 0.89 -2.92 25.06
N ALA A 9 1.97 -3.24 24.35
CA ALA A 9 2.07 -3.02 22.91
C ALA A 9 0.95 -3.77 22.17
N TRP A 10 0.65 -5.02 22.56
CA TRP A 10 -0.44 -5.78 21.96
C TRP A 10 -1.82 -5.21 22.28
N LYS A 11 -2.05 -4.72 23.50
CA LYS A 11 -3.29 -4.00 23.86
C LYS A 11 -3.47 -2.77 22.96
N TRP A 12 -2.40 -2.01 22.74
CA TRP A 12 -2.42 -0.83 21.88
C TRP A 12 -2.72 -1.19 20.42
N VAL A 13 -2.02 -2.17 19.84
CA VAL A 13 -2.27 -2.61 18.46
C VAL A 13 -3.70 -3.13 18.28
N LYS A 14 -4.25 -3.87 19.26
CA LYS A 14 -5.66 -4.30 19.22
C LYS A 14 -6.63 -3.13 19.23
N TYR A 15 -6.33 -2.08 19.98
CA TYR A 15 -7.14 -0.86 19.97
C TYR A 15 -7.08 -0.16 18.59
N LEU A 16 -5.88 0.03 18.04
CA LEU A 16 -5.70 0.63 16.71
C LEU A 16 -6.44 -0.14 15.60
N ALA A 17 -6.48 -1.47 15.69
CA ALA A 17 -7.17 -2.33 14.76
C ALA A 17 -8.70 -2.42 14.99
N SER A 18 -9.22 -1.81 16.05
CA SER A 18 -10.64 -1.88 16.40
C SER A 18 -11.51 -0.86 15.65
N ALA A 19 -12.81 -1.15 15.55
CA ALA A 19 -13.77 -0.20 15.01
C ALA A 19 -13.80 1.13 15.80
N ASP A 20 -13.68 1.10 17.14
CA ASP A 20 -13.69 2.33 17.94
C ASP A 20 -12.55 3.30 17.56
N CYS A 21 -11.35 2.78 17.27
CA CYS A 21 -10.26 3.63 16.79
C CYS A 21 -10.44 4.02 15.31
N GLN A 22 -10.75 3.05 14.44
CA GLN A 22 -10.83 3.31 13.00
C GLN A 22 -12.00 4.21 12.62
N ASP A 23 -13.11 4.15 13.34
CA ASP A 23 -14.28 5.03 13.13
C ASP A 23 -13.96 6.48 13.49
N ARG A 24 -13.10 6.72 14.50
CA ARG A 24 -12.62 8.08 14.82
C ARG A 24 -11.77 8.63 13.68
N VAL A 25 -10.91 7.81 13.10
CA VAL A 25 -10.11 8.19 11.92
C VAL A 25 -11.02 8.42 10.71
N ALA A 26 -12.02 7.56 10.50
CA ALA A 26 -12.99 7.69 9.41
C ALA A 26 -13.74 9.03 9.45
N ALA A 27 -14.13 9.48 10.65
CA ALA A 27 -14.84 10.75 10.84
C ALA A 27 -14.01 11.99 10.44
N HIS A 28 -12.68 11.86 10.33
CA HIS A 28 -11.82 12.94 9.85
C HIS A 28 -11.65 12.94 8.33
N GLY A 29 -12.08 11.90 7.60
CA GLY A 29 -12.01 11.86 6.14
C GLY A 29 -10.60 11.95 5.53
N VAL A 30 -9.54 11.63 6.29
CA VAL A 30 -8.14 11.79 5.82
C VAL A 30 -7.60 10.52 5.14
N VAL A 31 -8.09 9.35 5.53
CA VAL A 31 -7.68 8.04 5.00
C VAL A 31 -8.88 7.10 4.93
N PHE A 32 -8.80 6.04 4.12
CA PHE A 32 -9.74 4.93 4.14
C PHE A 32 -9.28 3.88 5.17
N PRO A 33 -10.03 3.66 6.27
CA PRO A 33 -9.67 2.62 7.24
C PRO A 33 -9.80 1.22 6.65
N ALA A 34 -9.09 0.25 7.24
CA ALA A 34 -9.01 -1.12 6.73
C ALA A 34 -10.26 -1.97 7.06
N LEU A 35 -10.97 -1.66 8.15
CA LEU A 35 -12.24 -2.32 8.47
C LEU A 35 -13.33 -1.81 7.53
N ARG A 36 -14.02 -2.72 6.84
CA ARG A 36 -15.10 -2.40 5.91
C ARG A 36 -16.14 -1.44 6.50
N SER A 37 -16.58 -1.68 7.73
CA SER A 37 -17.56 -0.83 8.43
C SER A 37 -17.05 0.59 8.67
N SER A 38 -15.74 0.76 8.87
CA SER A 38 -15.10 2.05 9.06
C SER A 38 -14.79 2.73 7.73
N THR A 39 -14.48 1.97 6.67
CA THR A 39 -14.40 2.48 5.29
C THR A 39 -15.74 3.08 4.84
N GLU A 40 -16.85 2.41 5.11
CA GLU A 40 -18.20 2.91 4.78
C GLU A 40 -18.49 4.25 5.47
N LYS A 41 -17.99 4.45 6.69
CA LYS A 41 -18.09 5.75 7.39
C LYS A 41 -17.21 6.83 6.76
N ALA A 42 -16.00 6.49 6.33
CA ALA A 42 -15.11 7.44 5.64
C ALA A 42 -15.72 7.87 4.30
N LEU A 43 -16.34 6.94 3.55
CA LEU A 43 -17.07 7.25 2.32
C LEU A 43 -18.21 8.24 2.58
N ALA A 44 -19.00 8.03 3.63
CA ALA A 44 -20.07 8.94 4.01
C ALA A 44 -19.55 10.32 4.45
N ALA A 45 -18.39 10.38 5.11
CA ALA A 45 -17.75 11.64 5.48
C ALA A 45 -17.32 12.44 4.23
N HIS A 46 -16.64 11.80 3.27
CA HIS A 46 -16.30 12.43 1.99
C HIS A 46 -17.52 12.92 1.22
N GLU A 47 -18.60 12.12 1.16
CA GLU A 47 -19.84 12.53 0.50
C GLU A 47 -20.46 13.76 1.17
N ALA A 48 -20.44 13.83 2.50
CA ALA A 48 -20.93 14.98 3.27
C ALA A 48 -20.10 16.25 3.04
N ASP A 49 -18.80 16.10 2.79
CA ASP A 49 -17.88 17.19 2.44
C ASP A 49 -17.95 17.57 0.93
N GLY A 50 -18.71 16.80 0.13
CA GLY A 50 -18.90 17.04 -1.31
C GLY A 50 -17.80 16.46 -2.20
N ASP A 51 -16.95 15.59 -1.64
CA ASP A 51 -15.86 14.93 -2.36
C ASP A 51 -16.33 13.62 -3.04
N ASP A 52 -16.17 13.53 -4.36
CA ASP A 52 -16.38 12.28 -5.09
C ASP A 52 -15.11 11.42 -5.09
N VAL A 53 -15.07 10.44 -4.18
CA VAL A 53 -13.92 9.53 -4.02
C VAL A 53 -14.04 8.22 -4.80
N ARG A 54 -15.07 8.07 -5.64
CA ARG A 54 -15.32 6.80 -6.37
C ARG A 54 -14.19 6.37 -7.29
N ALA A 55 -13.43 7.34 -7.82
CA ALA A 55 -12.23 7.07 -8.63
C ALA A 55 -11.21 6.17 -7.91
N PHE A 56 -11.12 6.24 -6.58
CA PHE A 56 -10.21 5.43 -5.77
C PHE A 56 -10.87 4.14 -5.25
N THR A 57 -12.17 4.16 -4.99
CA THR A 57 -12.85 3.04 -4.32
C THR A 57 -13.42 2.00 -5.28
N ASP A 58 -13.88 2.42 -6.46
CA ASP A 58 -14.42 1.49 -7.47
C ASP A 58 -13.29 0.66 -8.11
N ALA A 59 -12.08 1.22 -8.16
CA ALA A 59 -10.88 0.55 -8.62
C ALA A 59 -10.58 -0.74 -7.84
N VAL A 60 -10.84 -0.76 -6.54
CA VAL A 60 -10.60 -1.94 -5.67
C VAL A 60 -11.55 -3.08 -5.98
N GLY A 61 -12.79 -2.78 -6.37
CA GLY A 61 -13.80 -3.78 -6.75
C GLY A 61 -13.68 -4.28 -8.19
N THR A 62 -12.90 -3.57 -9.02
CA THR A 62 -12.79 -3.86 -10.45
C THR A 62 -11.66 -4.85 -10.71
N LYS A 63 -12.02 -6.03 -11.24
CA LYS A 63 -11.06 -7.10 -11.52
C LYS A 63 -9.95 -6.61 -12.47
N GLY A 64 -8.70 -6.76 -12.03
CA GLY A 64 -7.52 -6.40 -12.83
C GLY A 64 -7.14 -4.93 -12.78
N VAL A 65 -7.84 -4.09 -11.99
CA VAL A 65 -7.47 -2.68 -11.78
C VAL A 65 -6.56 -2.51 -10.57
N ALA A 66 -6.87 -3.18 -9.46
CA ALA A 66 -6.00 -3.21 -8.28
C ALA A 66 -5.26 -4.54 -8.16
N PHE A 67 -4.08 -4.50 -7.51
CA PHE A 67 -3.29 -5.67 -7.17
C PHE A 67 -2.80 -5.55 -5.72
N GLN A 68 -2.54 -6.70 -5.08
CA GLN A 68 -1.92 -6.74 -3.77
C GLN A 68 -0.42 -6.54 -3.93
N LEU A 69 0.16 -5.61 -3.16
CA LEU A 69 1.61 -5.47 -3.12
C LEU A 69 2.21 -6.76 -2.52
N PRO A 70 3.29 -7.30 -3.10
CA PRO A 70 3.93 -8.49 -2.58
C PRO A 70 4.55 -8.21 -1.20
N VAL A 71 4.41 -9.17 -0.28
CA VAL A 71 5.19 -9.21 0.95
C VAL A 71 6.43 -10.05 0.67
N THR A 72 7.60 -9.42 0.68
CA THR A 72 8.86 -10.06 0.27
C THR A 72 10.02 -9.65 1.17
N GLU A 73 11.01 -10.53 1.27
CA GLU A 73 12.34 -10.17 1.73
C GLU A 73 13.03 -9.29 0.68
N HIS A 74 14.08 -8.57 1.08
CA HIS A 74 14.85 -7.66 0.23
C HIS A 74 14.05 -6.52 -0.44
N GLY A 75 12.87 -6.16 0.11
CA GLY A 75 12.04 -5.09 -0.48
C GLY A 75 12.74 -3.73 -0.59
N THR A 76 13.69 -3.46 0.32
CA THR A 76 14.54 -2.25 0.31
C THR A 76 15.55 -2.21 -0.83
N GLU A 77 15.95 -3.36 -1.35
CA GLU A 77 16.86 -3.52 -2.47
C GLU A 77 16.10 -3.64 -3.79
N ILE A 78 15.00 -4.40 -3.80
CA ILE A 78 14.14 -4.60 -4.98
C ILE A 78 13.57 -3.26 -5.48
N SER A 79 13.04 -2.44 -4.57
CA SER A 79 12.37 -1.19 -4.94
C SER A 79 13.24 -0.23 -5.76
N PRO A 80 14.45 0.16 -5.30
CA PRO A 80 15.31 1.04 -6.08
C PRO A 80 15.82 0.39 -7.38
N LEU A 81 16.14 -0.92 -7.37
CA LEU A 81 16.58 -1.62 -8.59
C LEU A 81 15.54 -1.52 -9.71
N VAL A 82 14.29 -1.87 -9.39
CA VAL A 82 13.17 -1.81 -10.35
C VAL A 82 12.87 -0.38 -10.75
N GLN A 83 12.91 0.57 -9.81
CA GLN A 83 12.70 1.97 -10.11
C GLN A 83 13.74 2.53 -11.09
N ASP A 84 15.03 2.23 -10.90
CA ASP A 84 16.12 2.70 -11.77
C ASP A 84 15.97 2.15 -13.20
N ALA A 85 15.61 0.87 -13.34
CA ALA A 85 15.36 0.26 -14.65
C ALA A 85 14.18 0.92 -15.39
N ILE A 86 13.07 1.17 -14.68
CA ILE A 86 11.92 1.88 -15.25
C ILE A 86 12.32 3.31 -15.64
N GLN A 87 13.09 4.01 -14.82
CA GLN A 87 13.56 5.36 -15.12
C GLN A 87 14.48 5.40 -16.35
N SER A 88 15.42 4.46 -16.46
CA SER A 88 16.29 4.32 -17.63
C SER A 88 15.50 4.16 -18.92
N ALA A 89 14.49 3.28 -18.91
CA ALA A 89 13.59 3.07 -20.04
C ALA A 89 12.77 4.33 -20.39
N ILE A 90 12.16 5.00 -19.40
CA ILE A 90 11.38 6.22 -19.61
C ILE A 90 12.23 7.36 -20.17
N LEU A 91 13.49 7.46 -19.74
CA LEU A 91 14.44 8.47 -20.22
C LEU A 91 15.04 8.13 -21.59
N GLY A 92 14.73 6.96 -22.15
CA GLY A 92 15.28 6.49 -23.43
C GLY A 92 16.77 6.17 -23.36
N GLN A 93 17.28 5.85 -22.18
CA GLN A 93 18.69 5.46 -21.98
C GLN A 93 18.92 3.99 -22.33
N GLU A 94 17.93 3.15 -22.07
CA GLU A 94 17.90 1.73 -22.44
C GLU A 94 16.55 1.37 -23.09
N ASP A 95 16.53 0.30 -23.88
CA ASP A 95 15.27 -0.29 -24.34
C ASP A 95 14.49 -0.84 -23.14
N ALA A 96 13.17 -0.70 -23.16
CA ALA A 96 12.32 -1.11 -22.04
C ALA A 96 12.37 -2.63 -21.80
N ALA A 97 12.44 -3.45 -22.84
CA ALA A 97 12.52 -4.91 -22.68
C ALA A 97 13.85 -5.29 -22.04
N ASP A 98 14.96 -4.71 -22.53
CA ASP A 98 16.31 -4.99 -22.02
C ASP A 98 16.48 -4.55 -20.56
N ALA A 99 16.01 -3.35 -20.22
CA ALA A 99 16.10 -2.81 -18.85
C ALA A 99 15.30 -3.68 -17.86
N LEU A 100 14.09 -4.12 -18.24
CA LEU A 100 13.23 -4.95 -17.41
C LEU A 100 13.75 -6.39 -17.30
N GLU A 101 14.32 -6.96 -18.35
CA GLU A 101 14.95 -8.29 -18.29
C GLU A 101 16.19 -8.27 -17.39
N SER A 102 17.03 -7.24 -17.53
CA SER A 102 18.23 -7.07 -16.70
C SER A 102 17.88 -6.96 -15.21
N VAL A 103 16.90 -6.12 -14.86
CA VAL A 103 16.52 -5.95 -13.46
C VAL A 103 15.83 -7.17 -12.90
N ASN A 104 15.07 -7.92 -13.70
CA ASN A 104 14.48 -9.19 -13.27
C ASN A 104 15.57 -10.19 -12.85
N GLY A 105 16.68 -10.27 -13.60
CA GLY A 105 17.84 -11.07 -13.21
C GLY A 105 18.41 -10.61 -11.86
N LYS A 106 18.70 -9.31 -11.72
CA LYS A 106 19.24 -8.74 -10.48
C LYS A 106 18.35 -8.96 -9.26
N VAL A 107 17.02 -8.91 -9.45
CA VAL A 107 16.06 -9.19 -8.37
C VAL A 107 16.09 -10.67 -7.99
N ASN A 108 16.14 -11.59 -8.95
CA ASN A 108 16.24 -13.02 -8.66
C ASN A 108 17.54 -13.37 -7.92
N ASP A 109 18.66 -12.74 -8.30
CA ASP A 109 19.96 -12.93 -7.64
C ASP A 109 19.96 -12.50 -6.15
N LEU A 110 18.98 -11.71 -5.68
CA LEU A 110 18.84 -11.39 -4.26
C LEU A 110 18.37 -12.59 -3.42
N PHE A 111 17.85 -13.64 -4.06
CA PHE A 111 17.25 -14.80 -3.41
C PHE A 111 18.06 -16.10 -3.58
N ASP A 112 19.19 -16.03 -4.29
CA ASP A 112 20.13 -17.15 -4.48
C ASP A 112 21.23 -17.19 -3.40
#